data_AF-A0A4P6WRS0-F1
#
_entry.id   AF-A0A4P6WRS0-F1
#
_cell.length_a   1.000
_cell.length_b   1.000
_cell.length_c   1.000
_cell.angle_alpha   90.00
_cell.angle_beta   90.00
_cell.angle_gamma   90.00
#
_symmetry.space_group_name_H-M   'P 1'
#
loop_
_entity.id
_entity.type
_entity.pdbx_description
1 polymer ?
#
loop_
_entity_poly.entity_id
_entity_poly.type
_entity_poly.pdbx_seq_one_letter_code
_entity_poly.pdbx_strand_id
1 'polypeptide(L)'
;MVLVNPDEALKVFIFSTALSLPLIGKNIKHVCSNKQNLVLPFMLLLFGLLQIIWVEIFKQPGSAFTGAYRSYQNGGKVMAFAALVIAALTSYAPSANKIRFASVWVILTAIGLYLFAGYQLAGAADPLEYRVALGFEHQTGTAYALTLIALLASQAIINLRLKHTVSLYLLHFLISLAVIITTQTRAAILVYPILSISLFLMRYSHNRTMLLKALLGFVILVVVASIPLKSIIENRYQNTMTDLHSYSQNNSNTSIGARLAMQRAGIEAGKVHLWGQSLEQRSSEIQRFAVQDRSLQGAIKFLDVHLHNEIADTFSLKGITGVVVLLLLYATMFLRAYWQRSPLLFVISGAIAIYGLSDLLLYAKGEALSSVLALCVTTMLTLDPTRESSHD
;
A
#
# COMPACT_ATOMS: atom_id res chain seq x y z
N MET A 1 -10.52 18.67 -13.56
CA MET A 1 -10.46 19.07 -12.13
C MET A 1 -10.18 17.81 -11.32
N VAL A 2 -9.05 17.73 -10.61
CA VAL A 2 -8.66 16.52 -9.86
C VAL A 2 -9.45 16.50 -8.55
N LEU A 3 -10.32 15.51 -8.35
CA LEU A 3 -11.16 15.39 -7.14
C LEU A 3 -10.32 15.06 -5.89
N VAL A 4 -9.11 14.50 -6.06
CA VAL A 4 -8.18 14.13 -4.99
C VAL A 4 -6.83 14.78 -5.25
N ASN A 5 -6.58 15.94 -4.64
CA ASN A 5 -5.25 16.56 -4.65
C ASN A 5 -4.42 16.02 -3.46
N PRO A 6 -3.33 15.27 -3.69
CA PRO A 6 -2.47 14.76 -2.62
C PRO A 6 -1.90 15.86 -1.71
N ASP A 7 -1.74 17.09 -2.22
CA ASP A 7 -1.26 18.22 -1.44
C ASP A 7 -2.28 18.69 -0.41
N GLU A 8 -3.55 18.81 -0.80
CA GLU A 8 -4.63 19.17 0.12
C GLU A 8 -4.89 18.06 1.12
N ALA A 9 -4.87 16.80 0.68
CA ALA A 9 -4.99 15.65 1.59
C ALA A 9 -3.87 15.65 2.65
N LEU A 10 -2.63 15.98 2.26
CA LEU A 10 -1.53 16.09 3.22
C LEU A 10 -1.74 17.23 4.22
N LYS A 11 -2.22 18.40 3.79
CA LYS A 11 -2.50 19.52 4.71
C LYS A 11 -3.52 19.13 5.79
N VAL A 12 -4.60 18.45 5.40
CA VAL A 12 -5.61 17.92 6.34
C VAL A 12 -5.00 16.88 7.28
N PHE A 13 -4.11 16.01 6.77
CA PHE A 13 -3.43 15.02 7.59
C PHE A 13 -2.45 15.66 8.60
N ILE A 14 -1.74 16.71 8.21
CA ILE A 14 -0.88 17.50 9.09
C ILE A 14 -1.72 18.16 10.20
N PHE A 15 -2.87 18.74 9.85
CA PHE A 15 -3.79 19.31 10.85
C PHE A 15 -4.27 18.24 11.85
N SER A 16 -4.62 17.05 11.36
CA SER A 16 -4.99 15.91 12.21
C SER A 16 -3.84 15.48 13.14
N THR A 17 -2.60 15.58 12.66
CA THR A 17 -1.40 15.31 13.45
C THR A 17 -1.21 16.35 14.55
N ALA A 18 -1.41 17.63 14.26
CA ALA A 18 -1.36 18.68 15.28
C ALA A 18 -2.40 18.46 16.39
N LEU A 19 -3.61 18.02 16.03
CA LEU A 19 -4.66 17.65 16.99
C LEU A 19 -4.33 16.38 17.80
N SER A 20 -3.50 15.48 17.28
CA SER A 20 -3.12 14.25 17.98
C SER A 20 -2.26 14.50 19.24
N LEU A 21 -1.43 15.56 19.23
CA LEU A 21 -0.54 15.90 20.34
C LEU A 21 -1.26 16.22 21.66
N PRO A 22 -2.24 17.14 21.73
CA PRO A 22 -2.97 17.41 22.97
C PRO A 22 -3.79 16.19 23.44
N LEU A 23 -4.27 15.36 22.51
CA LEU A 23 -5.00 14.13 22.83
C LEU A 23 -4.09 13.09 23.51
N ILE A 24 -2.87 12.92 23.02
CA ILE A 24 -1.84 12.08 23.66
C ILE A 24 -1.49 12.66 25.04
N GLY A 25 -1.26 13.97 25.13
CA GLY A 25 -0.91 14.64 26.38
C GLY A 25 -1.95 14.44 27.48
N LYS A 26 -3.25 14.55 27.14
CA LYS A 26 -4.36 14.32 28.08
C LYS A 26 -4.41 12.88 28.60
N ASN A 27 -4.04 11.91 27.78
CA ASN A 27 -4.14 10.48 28.08
C ASN A 27 -2.78 9.79 28.29
N ILE A 28 -1.72 10.55 28.59
CA ILE A 28 -0.34 10.05 28.58
C ILE A 28 -0.12 8.82 29.49
N LYS A 29 -0.78 8.78 30.66
CA LYS A 29 -0.72 7.63 31.58
C LYS A 29 -1.25 6.35 30.93
N HIS A 30 -2.35 6.44 30.18
CA HIS A 30 -2.95 5.30 29.48
C HIS A 30 -2.09 4.85 28.29
N VAL A 31 -1.59 5.82 27.53
CA VAL A 31 -0.66 5.61 26.40
C VAL A 31 0.58 4.84 26.87
N CYS A 32 1.26 5.32 27.91
CA CYS A 32 2.47 4.68 28.43
C CYS A 32 2.22 3.31 29.09
N SER A 33 1.02 3.09 29.63
CA SER A 33 0.66 1.81 30.26
C SER A 33 0.44 0.70 29.22
N ASN A 34 -0.05 1.03 28.02
CA ASN A 34 -0.36 0.04 26.99
C ASN A 34 0.75 -0.06 25.93
N LYS A 35 1.90 -0.62 26.33
CA LYS A 35 3.12 -0.70 25.50
C LYS A 35 2.91 -1.40 24.16
N GLN A 36 2.06 -2.43 24.12
CA GLN A 36 1.70 -3.12 22.87
C GLN A 36 1.08 -2.15 21.86
N ASN A 37 0.35 -1.15 22.34
CA ASN A 37 -0.27 -0.15 21.48
C ASN A 37 0.70 0.88 20.89
N LEU A 38 1.94 0.93 21.35
CA LEU A 38 2.96 1.87 20.88
C LEU A 38 3.97 1.26 19.92
N VAL A 39 4.01 -0.07 19.78
CA VAL A 39 5.01 -0.73 18.93
C VAL A 39 4.89 -0.28 17.46
N LEU A 40 3.67 -0.25 16.90
CA LEU A 40 3.47 0.22 15.52
C LEU A 40 3.78 1.72 15.34
N PRO A 41 3.24 2.64 16.17
CA PRO A 41 3.67 4.04 16.17
C PRO A 41 5.18 4.22 16.24
N PHE A 42 5.84 3.51 17.15
CA PHE A 42 7.29 3.58 17.30
C PHE A 42 8.01 3.14 16.03
N MET A 43 7.62 2.03 15.42
CA MET A 43 8.26 1.55 14.18
C MET A 43 8.00 2.48 12.99
N LEU A 44 6.81 3.06 12.87
CA LEU A 44 6.51 4.08 11.84
C LEU A 44 7.37 5.33 12.04
N LEU A 45 7.54 5.78 13.29
CA LEU A 45 8.40 6.90 13.62
C LEU A 45 9.86 6.57 13.32
N LEU A 46 10.35 5.40 13.72
CA LEU A 46 11.72 4.95 13.50
C LEU A 46 12.06 4.88 12.01
N PHE A 47 11.20 4.24 11.20
CA PHE A 47 11.41 4.17 9.76
C PHE A 47 11.27 5.54 9.09
N GLY A 48 10.32 6.36 9.53
CA GLY A 48 10.16 7.73 9.05
C GLY A 48 11.38 8.61 9.32
N LEU A 49 11.93 8.56 10.55
CA LEU A 49 13.14 9.26 10.95
C LEU A 49 14.36 8.76 10.19
N LEU A 50 14.48 7.45 9.97
CA LEU A 50 15.56 6.89 9.14
C LEU A 50 15.57 7.50 7.74
N GLN A 51 14.40 7.65 7.09
CA GLN A 51 14.34 8.29 5.76
C GLN A 51 14.76 9.76 5.83
N ILE A 52 14.27 10.51 6.84
CA ILE A 52 14.60 11.94 6.98
C ILE A 52 16.10 12.13 7.25
N ILE A 53 16.65 11.39 8.23
CA ILE A 53 18.07 11.46 8.60
C ILE A 53 18.96 11.09 7.41
N TRP A 54 18.59 10.05 6.64
CA TRP A 54 19.33 9.67 5.44
C TRP A 54 19.37 10.82 4.41
N VAL A 55 18.25 11.53 4.19
CA VAL A 55 18.22 12.71 3.30
C VAL A 55 19.14 13.81 3.82
N GLU A 56 19.12 14.11 5.12
CA GLU A 56 19.97 15.16 5.70
C GLU A 56 21.46 14.83 5.62
N ILE A 57 21.84 13.55 5.71
CA ILE A 57 23.25 13.11 5.62
C ILE A 57 23.75 13.13 4.18
N PHE A 58 22.98 12.63 3.22
CA PHE A 58 23.46 12.30 1.88
C PHE A 58 23.09 13.31 0.79
N LYS A 59 22.12 14.20 1.01
CA LYS A 59 21.68 15.15 -0.01
C LYS A 59 22.74 16.21 -0.27
N GLN A 60 23.26 16.23 -1.50
CA GLN A 60 24.25 17.22 -1.94
C GLN A 60 23.59 18.51 -2.46
N PRO A 61 24.19 19.69 -2.20
CA PRO A 61 23.75 20.95 -2.83
C PRO A 61 23.81 20.88 -4.35
N GLY A 62 22.76 21.30 -5.04
CA GLY A 62 22.70 21.28 -6.52
C GLY A 62 22.53 19.89 -7.15
N SER A 63 22.20 18.86 -6.36
CA SER A 63 21.98 17.50 -6.86
C SER A 63 20.87 17.43 -7.92
N ALA A 64 21.14 16.70 -9.00
CA ALA A 64 20.16 16.33 -10.02
C ALA A 64 19.01 15.46 -9.45
N PHE A 65 19.21 14.80 -8.31
CA PHE A 65 18.24 13.92 -7.64
C PHE A 65 17.37 14.64 -6.60
N THR A 66 17.31 15.97 -6.62
CA THR A 66 16.55 16.75 -5.64
C THR A 66 15.08 16.32 -5.52
N GLY A 67 14.45 15.92 -6.62
CA GLY A 67 13.10 15.36 -6.63
C GLY A 67 12.99 14.08 -5.81
N ALA A 68 13.86 13.11 -6.06
CA ALA A 68 13.86 11.83 -5.35
C ALA A 68 14.15 11.98 -3.86
N TYR A 69 15.15 12.80 -3.48
CA TYR A 69 15.41 13.12 -2.07
C TYR A 69 14.18 13.73 -1.39
N ARG A 70 13.45 14.62 -2.07
CA ARG A 70 12.22 15.22 -1.54
C ARG A 70 11.12 14.17 -1.35
N SER A 71 11.01 13.20 -2.25
CA SER A 71 10.06 12.09 -2.11
C SER A 71 10.35 11.25 -0.87
N TYR A 72 11.59 10.78 -0.66
CA TYR A 72 11.98 10.07 0.57
C TYR A 72 11.73 10.91 1.84
N GLN A 73 12.06 12.21 1.81
CA GLN A 73 11.83 13.08 2.95
C GLN A 73 10.33 13.24 3.28
N ASN A 74 9.49 13.35 2.25
CA ASN A 74 8.04 13.47 2.40
C ASN A 74 7.41 12.15 2.88
N GLY A 75 7.81 11.01 2.33
CA GLY A 75 7.41 9.69 2.83
C GLY A 75 7.77 9.52 4.31
N GLY A 76 9.00 9.88 4.67
CA GLY A 76 9.49 9.95 6.06
C GLY A 76 8.60 10.76 6.99
N LYS A 77 8.27 12.00 6.59
CA LYS A 77 7.40 12.91 7.36
C LYS A 77 5.99 12.34 7.54
N VAL A 78 5.40 11.79 6.48
CA VAL A 78 4.06 11.19 6.53
C VAL A 78 4.00 10.03 7.53
N MET A 79 5.03 9.20 7.61
CA MET A 79 5.08 8.11 8.60
C MET A 79 5.32 8.60 10.03
N ALA A 80 6.12 9.65 10.22
CA ALA A 80 6.27 10.29 11.52
C ALA A 80 4.93 10.88 12.02
N PHE A 81 4.18 11.53 11.12
CA PHE A 81 2.83 12.03 11.40
C PHE A 81 1.83 10.89 11.69
N ALA A 82 1.91 9.79 10.92
CA ALA A 82 1.15 8.57 11.16
C ALA A 82 1.32 8.04 12.58
N ALA A 83 2.57 7.99 13.05
CA ALA A 83 2.90 7.48 14.37
C ALA A 83 2.12 8.22 15.46
N LEU A 84 2.09 9.55 15.39
CA LEU A 84 1.36 10.39 16.35
C LEU A 84 -0.14 10.18 16.25
N VAL A 85 -0.70 10.16 15.03
CA VAL A 85 -2.14 9.94 14.83
C VAL A 85 -2.57 8.56 15.33
N ILE A 86 -1.84 7.49 15.01
CA ILE A 86 -2.14 6.12 15.48
C ILE A 86 -2.01 6.03 17.00
N ALA A 87 -0.97 6.62 17.60
CA ALA A 87 -0.82 6.66 19.05
C ALA A 87 -2.03 7.31 19.71
N ALA A 88 -2.47 8.47 19.22
CA ALA A 88 -3.67 9.16 19.70
C ALA A 88 -4.95 8.32 19.52
N LEU A 89 -5.16 7.71 18.35
CA LEU A 89 -6.34 6.86 18.09
C LEU A 89 -6.39 5.66 19.03
N THR A 90 -5.27 5.00 19.29
CA THR A 90 -5.19 3.86 20.21
C THR A 90 -5.26 4.25 21.70
N SER A 91 -5.27 5.55 22.00
CA SER A 91 -5.41 6.06 23.38
C SER A 91 -6.87 6.04 23.87
N TYR A 92 -7.82 5.79 22.97
CA TYR A 92 -9.25 5.82 23.27
C TYR A 92 -9.91 4.49 22.94
N ALA A 93 -10.77 4.01 23.84
CA ALA A 93 -11.57 2.82 23.57
C ALA A 93 -12.50 3.04 22.36
N PRO A 94 -12.61 2.06 21.45
CA PRO A 94 -13.54 2.13 20.33
C PRO A 94 -14.99 2.18 20.83
N SER A 95 -15.75 3.18 20.40
CA SER A 95 -17.20 3.23 20.66
C SER A 95 -17.98 2.74 19.44
N ALA A 96 -19.11 2.07 19.66
CA ALA A 96 -19.93 1.54 18.57
C ALA A 96 -20.39 2.65 17.61
N ASN A 97 -20.72 3.83 18.13
CA ASN A 97 -21.10 4.98 17.31
C ASN A 97 -19.93 5.51 16.47
N LYS A 98 -18.71 5.58 17.03
CA LYS A 98 -17.52 5.99 16.28
C LYS A 98 -17.23 5.00 15.13
N ILE A 99 -17.33 3.70 15.40
CA ILE A 99 -17.12 2.67 14.38
C ILE A 99 -18.17 2.76 13.27
N ARG A 100 -19.46 2.92 13.62
CA ARG A 100 -20.53 3.10 12.63
C ARG A 100 -20.30 4.35 11.78
N PHE A 101 -19.98 5.48 12.41
CA PHE A 101 -19.69 6.73 11.71
C PHE A 101 -18.50 6.57 10.77
N ALA A 102 -17.38 6.01 11.25
CA ALA A 102 -16.22 5.71 10.42
C ALA A 102 -16.56 4.77 9.26
N SER A 103 -17.40 3.75 9.50
CA SER A 103 -17.83 2.79 8.47
C SER A 103 -18.63 3.49 7.36
N VAL A 104 -19.56 4.37 7.71
CA VAL A 104 -20.34 5.15 6.73
C VAL A 104 -19.43 6.04 5.90
N TRP A 105 -18.51 6.79 6.53
CA TRP A 105 -17.59 7.66 5.81
C TRP A 105 -16.68 6.89 4.86
N VAL A 106 -16.13 5.76 5.29
CA VAL A 106 -15.28 4.91 4.44
C VAL A 106 -16.05 4.39 3.23
N ILE A 107 -17.31 3.97 3.41
CA ILE A 107 -18.17 3.53 2.30
C ILE A 107 -18.46 4.68 1.34
N LEU A 108 -18.79 5.88 1.85
CA LEU A 108 -19.00 7.06 1.01
C LEU A 108 -17.75 7.44 0.23
N THR A 109 -16.58 7.40 0.85
CA THR A 109 -15.29 7.63 0.18
C THR A 109 -15.04 6.60 -0.92
N ALA A 110 -15.26 5.30 -0.64
CA ALA A 110 -15.10 4.25 -1.63
C ALA A 110 -16.03 4.46 -2.84
N ILE A 111 -17.31 4.73 -2.60
CA ILE A 111 -18.29 5.02 -3.65
C ILE A 111 -17.85 6.24 -4.47
N GLY A 112 -17.43 7.32 -3.81
CA GLY A 112 -16.94 8.53 -4.49
C GLY A 112 -15.74 8.25 -5.41
N LEU A 113 -14.78 7.44 -4.95
CA LEU A 113 -13.62 7.04 -5.77
C LEU A 113 -14.02 6.13 -6.93
N TYR A 114 -14.96 5.20 -6.73
CA TYR A 114 -15.46 4.33 -7.80
C TYR A 114 -16.20 5.11 -8.87
N LEU A 115 -17.06 6.06 -8.47
CA LEU A 115 -17.75 6.95 -9.41
C LEU A 115 -16.76 7.84 -10.17
N PHE A 116 -15.73 8.35 -9.50
CA PHE A 116 -14.69 9.15 -10.15
C PHE A 116 -13.83 8.35 -11.13
N ALA A 117 -13.57 7.07 -10.84
CA ALA A 117 -12.95 6.15 -11.78
C ALA A 117 -13.84 5.90 -13.00
N GLY A 118 -15.13 5.64 -12.78
CA GLY A 118 -16.11 5.49 -13.86
C GLY A 118 -16.22 6.73 -14.75
N TYR A 119 -16.20 7.93 -14.15
CA TYR A 119 -16.21 9.19 -14.88
C TYR A 119 -14.97 9.36 -15.77
N GLN A 120 -13.76 9.07 -15.27
CA GLN A 120 -12.54 9.12 -16.08
C GLN A 120 -12.57 8.12 -17.23
N LEU A 121 -13.07 6.91 -16.97
CA LEU A 121 -13.20 5.88 -18.01
C LEU A 121 -14.20 6.28 -19.09
N ALA A 122 -15.35 6.84 -18.71
CA ALA A 122 -16.39 7.28 -19.64
C ALA A 122 -15.96 8.48 -20.49
N GLY A 123 -15.05 9.33 -19.98
CA GLY A 123 -14.48 10.45 -20.72
C GLY A 123 -13.29 10.09 -21.62
N ALA A 124 -12.83 8.84 -21.62
CA ALA A 124 -11.69 8.41 -22.42
C ALA A 124 -12.11 8.06 -23.87
N ALA A 125 -11.29 8.45 -24.84
CA ALA A 125 -11.51 8.14 -26.26
C ALA A 125 -11.50 6.61 -26.52
N ASP A 126 -10.57 5.90 -25.89
CA ASP A 126 -10.45 4.44 -25.96
C ASP A 126 -10.53 3.82 -24.55
N PRO A 127 -11.74 3.49 -24.06
CA PRO A 127 -11.93 3.00 -22.70
C PRO A 127 -11.18 1.70 -22.38
N LEU A 128 -10.93 0.85 -23.38
CA LEU A 128 -10.23 -0.43 -23.18
C LEU A 128 -8.72 -0.24 -22.97
N GLU A 129 -8.13 0.81 -23.52
CA GLU A 129 -6.71 1.11 -23.39
C GLU A 129 -6.42 2.13 -22.27
N TYR A 130 -7.43 2.91 -21.89
CA TYR A 130 -7.30 3.92 -20.85
C TYR A 130 -7.02 3.31 -19.48
N ARG A 131 -5.98 3.86 -18.81
CA ARG A 131 -5.59 3.46 -17.46
C ARG A 131 -5.99 4.55 -16.46
N VAL A 132 -6.95 4.22 -15.60
CA VAL A 132 -7.46 5.16 -14.59
C VAL A 132 -6.37 5.52 -13.58
N ALA A 133 -6.17 6.84 -13.36
CA ALA A 133 -5.12 7.38 -12.49
C ALA A 133 -5.65 8.04 -11.20
N LEU A 134 -6.91 8.50 -11.16
CA LEU A 134 -7.51 9.21 -10.00
C LEU A 134 -6.72 10.41 -9.44
N GLY A 135 -5.73 10.93 -10.18
CA GLY A 135 -4.86 12.03 -9.73
C GLY A 135 -3.51 11.62 -9.16
N PHE A 136 -3.16 10.32 -9.15
CA PHE A 136 -1.79 9.87 -8.87
C PHE A 136 -0.89 10.06 -10.09
N GLU A 137 0.42 10.22 -9.85
CA GLU A 137 1.44 10.31 -10.91
C GLU A 137 1.50 9.02 -11.75
N HIS A 138 1.33 7.87 -11.08
CA HIS A 138 1.37 6.55 -11.72
C HIS A 138 0.12 5.74 -11.39
N GLN A 139 -0.40 5.01 -12.38
CA GLN A 139 -1.62 4.21 -12.22
C GLN A 139 -1.43 2.99 -11.30
N THR A 140 -0.18 2.62 -10.99
CA THR A 140 0.14 1.60 -9.98
C THR A 140 -0.24 2.10 -8.58
N GLY A 141 0.13 3.33 -8.22
CA GLY A 141 -0.26 3.97 -6.96
C GLY A 141 -1.78 4.05 -6.80
N THR A 142 -2.50 4.38 -7.87
CA THR A 142 -3.97 4.37 -7.93
C THR A 142 -4.54 3.00 -7.56
N ALA A 143 -4.01 1.94 -8.17
CA ALA A 143 -4.50 0.57 -7.95
C ALA A 143 -4.26 0.10 -6.51
N TYR A 144 -3.13 0.46 -5.92
CA TYR A 144 -2.82 0.13 -4.53
C TYR A 144 -3.71 0.92 -3.57
N ALA A 145 -3.92 2.22 -3.79
CA ALA A 145 -4.85 3.02 -3.01
C ALA A 145 -6.29 2.51 -3.10
N LEU A 146 -6.75 2.11 -4.31
CA LEU A 146 -8.05 1.48 -4.53
C LEU A 146 -8.18 0.13 -3.80
N THR A 147 -7.13 -0.68 -3.77
CA THR A 147 -7.12 -1.93 -2.98
C THR A 147 -7.32 -1.63 -1.50
N LEU A 148 -6.56 -0.68 -0.95
CA LEU A 148 -6.64 -0.33 0.47
C LEU A 148 -8.03 0.18 0.84
N ILE A 149 -8.60 1.13 0.08
CA ILE A 149 -9.96 1.63 0.36
C ILE A 149 -11.03 0.55 0.18
N ALA A 150 -10.89 -0.35 -0.81
CA ALA A 150 -11.81 -1.45 -1.00
C ALA A 150 -11.80 -2.43 0.18
N LEU A 151 -10.63 -2.74 0.75
CA LEU A 151 -10.53 -3.59 1.94
C LEU A 151 -11.14 -2.92 3.18
N LEU A 152 -10.91 -1.62 3.37
CA LEU A 152 -11.55 -0.85 4.45
C LEU A 152 -13.07 -0.78 4.30
N ALA A 153 -13.58 -0.54 3.08
CA ALA A 153 -15.00 -0.52 2.77
C ALA A 153 -15.65 -1.90 2.97
N SER A 154 -14.94 -2.97 2.63
CA SER A 154 -15.37 -4.35 2.88
C SER A 154 -15.56 -4.62 4.38
N GLN A 155 -14.61 -4.19 5.22
CA GLN A 155 -14.76 -4.27 6.69
C GLN A 155 -15.88 -3.35 7.21
N ALA A 156 -16.02 -2.15 6.65
CA ALA A 156 -17.08 -1.22 7.01
C ALA A 156 -18.48 -1.80 6.76
N ILE A 157 -18.69 -2.46 5.61
CA ILE A 157 -19.95 -3.16 5.28
C ILE A 157 -20.27 -4.26 6.29
N ILE A 158 -19.25 -5.01 6.74
CA ILE A 158 -19.41 -6.02 7.81
C ILE A 158 -19.82 -5.35 9.12
N ASN A 159 -19.18 -4.23 9.49
CA ASN A 159 -19.44 -3.52 10.73
C ASN A 159 -20.86 -2.93 10.82
N LEU A 160 -21.53 -2.66 9.69
CA LEU A 160 -22.90 -2.15 9.66
C LEU A 160 -23.96 -3.19 10.08
N ARG A 161 -23.63 -4.49 10.09
CA ARG A 161 -24.53 -5.59 10.51
C ARG A 161 -25.92 -5.55 9.84
N LEU A 162 -25.97 -5.30 8.54
CA LEU A 162 -27.20 -5.27 7.76
C LEU A 162 -27.71 -6.69 7.49
N LYS A 163 -29.03 -6.86 7.29
CA LYS A 163 -29.65 -8.17 6.98
C LYS A 163 -29.02 -8.85 5.77
N HIS A 164 -28.57 -8.08 4.79
CA HIS A 164 -27.98 -8.56 3.53
C HIS A 164 -26.47 -8.29 3.45
N THR A 165 -25.74 -8.21 4.58
CA THR A 165 -24.30 -7.89 4.62
C THR A 165 -23.45 -8.73 3.66
N VAL A 166 -23.68 -10.04 3.53
CA VAL A 166 -22.90 -10.89 2.59
C VAL A 166 -23.17 -10.51 1.13
N SER A 167 -24.43 -10.28 0.77
CA SER A 167 -24.78 -9.88 -0.59
C SER A 167 -24.15 -8.53 -0.93
N LEU A 168 -24.20 -7.58 0.00
CA LEU A 168 -23.54 -6.28 -0.13
C LEU A 168 -22.02 -6.41 -0.23
N TYR A 169 -21.42 -7.33 0.54
CA TYR A 169 -19.98 -7.61 0.46
C TYR A 169 -19.60 -8.14 -0.93
N LEU A 170 -20.33 -9.13 -1.46
CA LEU A 170 -20.08 -9.73 -2.77
C LEU A 170 -20.30 -8.71 -3.91
N LEU A 171 -21.35 -7.88 -3.81
CA LEU A 171 -21.60 -6.79 -4.74
C LEU A 171 -20.47 -5.75 -4.70
N HIS A 172 -20.05 -5.34 -3.50
CA HIS A 172 -18.92 -4.44 -3.33
C HIS A 172 -17.63 -5.03 -3.89
N PHE A 173 -17.37 -6.31 -3.65
CA PHE A 173 -16.22 -7.03 -4.19
C PHE A 173 -16.20 -6.99 -5.72
N LEU A 174 -17.34 -7.23 -6.38
CA LEU A 174 -17.45 -7.11 -7.84
C LEU A 174 -17.13 -5.70 -8.35
N ILE A 175 -17.78 -4.69 -7.77
CA ILE A 175 -17.63 -3.29 -8.22
C ILE A 175 -16.18 -2.84 -8.02
N SER A 176 -15.61 -3.09 -6.85
CA SER A 176 -14.22 -2.72 -6.55
C SER A 176 -13.22 -3.48 -7.41
N LEU A 177 -13.43 -4.78 -7.68
CA LEU A 177 -12.59 -5.53 -8.62
C LEU A 177 -12.66 -4.94 -10.03
N ALA A 178 -13.86 -4.63 -10.52
CA ALA A 178 -14.05 -3.99 -11.82
C ALA A 178 -13.32 -2.65 -11.90
N VAL A 179 -13.40 -1.81 -10.86
CA VAL A 179 -12.68 -0.54 -10.80
C VAL A 179 -11.17 -0.76 -10.76
N ILE A 180 -10.66 -1.70 -9.96
CA ILE A 180 -9.21 -1.99 -9.91
C ILE A 180 -8.69 -2.49 -11.26
N ILE A 181 -9.47 -3.28 -12.00
CA ILE A 181 -9.13 -3.74 -13.35
C ILE A 181 -8.86 -2.58 -14.31
N THR A 182 -9.61 -1.48 -14.22
CA THR A 182 -9.44 -0.29 -15.09
C THR A 182 -8.08 0.40 -14.93
N THR A 183 -7.35 0.13 -13.83
CA THR A 183 -5.97 0.62 -13.64
C THR A 183 -4.94 -0.19 -14.44
N GLN A 184 -5.33 -1.38 -14.89
CA GLN A 184 -4.49 -2.38 -15.56
C GLN A 184 -3.23 -2.80 -14.76
N THR A 185 -3.26 -2.64 -13.43
CA THR A 185 -2.13 -3.00 -12.56
C THR A 185 -2.22 -4.47 -12.13
N ARG A 186 -1.42 -5.32 -12.78
CA ARG A 186 -1.41 -6.79 -12.60
C ARG A 186 -1.34 -7.23 -11.13
N ALA A 187 -0.43 -6.63 -10.36
CA ALA A 187 -0.26 -6.95 -8.95
C ALA A 187 -1.56 -6.73 -8.15
N ALA A 188 -2.22 -5.58 -8.36
CA ALA A 188 -3.46 -5.27 -7.67
C ALA A 188 -4.63 -6.17 -8.10
N ILE A 189 -4.75 -6.47 -9.40
CA ILE A 189 -5.80 -7.34 -9.96
C ILE A 189 -5.72 -8.76 -9.36
N LEU A 190 -4.51 -9.27 -9.13
CA LEU A 190 -4.31 -10.61 -8.56
C LEU A 190 -4.40 -10.63 -7.03
N VAL A 191 -3.83 -9.63 -6.37
CA VAL A 191 -3.71 -9.61 -4.90
C VAL A 191 -5.02 -9.20 -4.24
N TYR A 192 -5.78 -8.25 -4.80
CA TYR A 192 -7.03 -7.77 -4.20
C TYR A 192 -8.04 -8.89 -3.94
N PRO A 193 -8.36 -9.79 -4.90
CA PRO A 193 -9.25 -10.92 -4.65
C PRO A 193 -8.80 -11.82 -3.51
N ILE A 194 -7.51 -12.17 -3.47
CA ILE A 194 -6.95 -13.03 -2.43
C ILE A 194 -7.11 -12.38 -1.05
N LEU A 195 -6.81 -11.09 -0.95
CA LEU A 195 -6.92 -10.33 0.29
C LEU A 195 -8.37 -10.15 0.74
N SER A 196 -9.29 -9.83 -0.18
CA SER A 196 -10.72 -9.65 0.12
C SER A 196 -11.37 -10.97 0.54
N ILE A 197 -11.04 -12.08 -0.12
CA ILE A 197 -11.50 -13.41 0.27
C ILE A 197 -10.92 -13.77 1.65
N SER A 198 -9.62 -13.56 1.88
CA SER A 198 -8.97 -13.83 3.17
C SER A 198 -9.64 -13.05 4.31
N LEU A 199 -9.95 -11.77 4.10
CA LEU A 199 -10.67 -10.94 5.08
C LEU A 199 -12.04 -11.56 5.42
N PHE A 200 -12.80 -11.95 4.40
CA PHE A 200 -14.10 -12.59 4.58
C PHE A 200 -13.98 -13.92 5.34
N LEU A 201 -13.02 -14.78 4.96
CA LEU A 201 -12.80 -16.09 5.57
C LEU A 201 -12.42 -15.96 7.05
N MET A 202 -11.50 -15.06 7.39
CA MET A 202 -11.08 -14.84 8.77
C MET A 202 -12.25 -14.38 9.64
N ARG A 203 -13.15 -13.54 9.10
CA ARG A 203 -14.28 -12.99 9.85
C ARG A 203 -15.45 -13.96 10.02
N TYR A 204 -15.74 -14.79 9.02
CA TYR A 204 -16.84 -15.75 9.04
C TYR A 204 -16.39 -17.20 9.28
N SER A 205 -15.16 -17.39 9.80
CA SER A 205 -14.55 -18.71 10.03
C SER A 205 -15.41 -19.66 10.88
N HIS A 206 -16.26 -19.12 11.76
CA HIS A 206 -17.14 -19.91 12.62
C HIS A 206 -18.37 -20.50 11.87
N ASN A 207 -18.87 -19.84 10.82
CA ASN A 207 -20.09 -20.26 10.10
C ASN A 207 -19.76 -20.98 8.78
N ARG A 208 -19.48 -22.28 8.86
CA ARG A 208 -19.04 -23.10 7.70
C ARG A 208 -19.99 -23.08 6.50
N THR A 209 -21.31 -23.08 6.73
CA THR A 209 -22.31 -23.09 5.66
C THR A 209 -22.32 -21.77 4.88
N MET A 210 -22.25 -20.66 5.61
CA MET A 210 -22.16 -19.32 5.01
C MET A 210 -20.83 -19.12 4.29
N LEU A 211 -19.75 -19.65 4.87
CA LEU A 211 -18.40 -19.65 4.28
C LEU A 211 -18.37 -20.35 2.92
N LEU A 212 -18.91 -21.58 2.84
CA LEU A 212 -18.96 -22.35 1.60
C LEU A 212 -19.80 -21.66 0.52
N LYS A 213 -20.97 -21.12 0.89
CA LYS A 213 -21.82 -20.36 -0.05
C LYS A 213 -21.12 -19.10 -0.57
N ALA A 214 -20.44 -18.36 0.30
CA ALA A 214 -19.71 -17.17 -0.08
C ALA A 214 -18.48 -17.49 -0.93
N LEU A 215 -17.73 -18.55 -0.61
CA LEU A 215 -16.62 -19.07 -1.42
C LEU A 215 -17.08 -19.42 -2.83
N LEU A 216 -18.18 -20.17 -2.95
CA LEU A 216 -18.79 -20.47 -4.24
C LEU A 216 -19.18 -19.18 -4.98
N GLY A 217 -19.75 -18.21 -4.25
CA GLY A 217 -20.01 -16.87 -4.75
C GLY A 217 -18.76 -16.21 -5.33
N PHE A 218 -17.67 -16.10 -4.57
CA PHE A 218 -16.40 -15.54 -5.06
C PHE A 218 -15.88 -16.27 -6.30
N VAL A 219 -15.91 -17.60 -6.32
CA VAL A 219 -15.48 -18.39 -7.47
C VAL A 219 -16.30 -18.04 -8.71
N ILE A 220 -17.63 -18.00 -8.61
CA ILE A 220 -18.51 -17.62 -9.71
C ILE A 220 -18.19 -16.20 -10.19
N LEU A 221 -18.03 -15.25 -9.27
CA LEU A 221 -17.74 -13.86 -9.60
C LEU A 221 -16.39 -13.69 -10.30
N VAL A 222 -15.36 -14.40 -9.85
CA VAL A 222 -14.03 -14.39 -10.49
C VAL A 222 -14.11 -15.02 -11.88
N VAL A 223 -14.84 -16.12 -12.05
CA VAL A 223 -15.05 -16.75 -13.37
C VAL A 223 -15.78 -15.80 -14.32
N VAL A 224 -16.85 -15.17 -13.86
CA VAL A 224 -17.60 -14.19 -14.66
C VAL A 224 -16.73 -12.98 -15.02
N ALA A 225 -15.95 -12.46 -14.07
CA ALA A 225 -15.01 -11.37 -14.30
C ALA A 225 -13.89 -11.76 -15.29
N SER A 226 -13.51 -13.05 -15.35
CA SER A 226 -12.44 -13.53 -16.25
C SER A 226 -12.83 -13.48 -17.73
N ILE A 227 -14.13 -13.54 -18.07
CA ILE A 227 -14.62 -13.52 -19.46
C ILE A 227 -14.24 -12.22 -20.19
N PRO A 228 -14.62 -11.02 -19.72
CA PRO A 228 -14.23 -9.77 -20.36
C PRO A 228 -12.72 -9.50 -20.25
N LEU A 229 -12.05 -10.09 -19.26
CA LEU A 229 -10.62 -9.91 -19.04
C LEU A 229 -9.73 -10.80 -19.92
N LYS A 230 -10.30 -11.79 -20.61
CA LYS A 230 -9.52 -12.82 -21.31
C LYS A 230 -8.46 -12.23 -22.25
N SER A 231 -8.84 -11.27 -23.10
CA SER A 231 -7.94 -10.63 -24.06
C SER A 231 -6.81 -9.86 -23.37
N ILE A 232 -7.13 -9.17 -22.27
CA ILE A 232 -6.16 -8.43 -21.46
C ILE A 232 -5.18 -9.41 -20.81
N ILE A 233 -5.67 -10.50 -20.22
CA ILE A 233 -4.84 -11.52 -19.56
C ILE A 233 -3.91 -12.20 -20.58
N GLU A 234 -4.43 -12.61 -21.73
CA GLU A 234 -3.66 -13.27 -22.79
C GLU A 234 -2.53 -12.37 -23.30
N ASN A 235 -2.85 -11.13 -23.70
CA ASN A 235 -1.84 -10.18 -24.15
C ASN A 235 -0.76 -9.94 -23.08
N ARG A 236 -1.15 -9.87 -21.81
CA ARG A 236 -0.19 -9.69 -20.71
C ARG A 236 0.65 -10.95 -20.46
N TYR A 237 0.10 -12.16 -20.65
CA TYR A 237 0.85 -13.41 -20.57
C TYR A 237 1.90 -13.49 -21.69
N GLN A 238 1.49 -13.26 -22.94
CA GLN A 238 2.40 -13.27 -24.09
C GLN A 238 3.50 -12.21 -23.95
N ASN A 239 3.16 -10.97 -23.57
CA ASN A 239 4.15 -9.93 -23.32
C ASN A 239 5.13 -10.32 -22.20
N THR A 240 4.66 -11.03 -21.18
CA THR A 240 5.53 -11.50 -20.08
C THR A 240 6.51 -12.55 -20.56
N MET A 241 6.05 -13.48 -21.39
CA MET A 241 6.91 -14.52 -21.95
C MET A 241 7.98 -13.92 -22.88
N THR A 242 7.58 -12.97 -23.73
CA THR A 242 8.49 -12.22 -24.60
C THR A 242 9.50 -11.39 -23.81
N ASP A 243 9.07 -10.72 -22.74
CA ASP A 243 9.95 -9.95 -21.85
C ASP A 243 10.99 -10.85 -21.16
N LEU A 244 10.58 -12.01 -20.64
CA LEU A 244 11.46 -12.97 -19.98
C LEU A 244 12.47 -13.59 -20.96
N HIS A 245 12.00 -13.95 -22.16
CA HIS A 245 12.88 -14.44 -23.21
C HIS A 245 13.91 -13.37 -23.61
N SER A 246 13.49 -12.11 -23.78
CA SER A 246 14.38 -10.99 -24.07
C SER A 246 15.41 -10.78 -22.96
N TYR A 247 15.00 -10.89 -21.70
CA TYR A 247 15.92 -10.79 -20.55
C TYR A 247 16.97 -11.90 -20.55
N SER A 248 16.59 -13.14 -20.89
CA SER A 248 17.53 -14.26 -21.03
C SER A 248 18.56 -14.04 -22.15
N GLN A 249 18.21 -13.23 -23.15
CA GLN A 249 19.10 -12.79 -24.23
C GLN A 249 19.88 -11.51 -23.88
N ASN A 250 20.05 -11.20 -22.60
CA ASN A 250 20.72 -9.99 -22.09
C ASN A 250 20.08 -8.67 -22.52
N ASN A 251 18.79 -8.67 -22.88
CA ASN A 251 18.03 -7.45 -23.17
C ASN A 251 17.03 -7.15 -22.04
N SER A 252 17.43 -6.24 -21.15
CA SER A 252 16.59 -5.77 -20.04
C SER A 252 15.71 -4.56 -20.36
N ASN A 253 15.68 -4.07 -21.60
CA ASN A 253 14.90 -2.89 -21.99
C ASN A 253 13.41 -3.20 -22.22
N THR A 254 12.83 -4.05 -21.36
CA THR A 254 11.43 -4.47 -21.36
C THR A 254 10.79 -4.14 -20.00
N SER A 255 9.46 -4.25 -19.87
CA SER A 255 8.78 -3.84 -18.63
C SER A 255 9.19 -4.72 -17.45
N ILE A 256 9.24 -6.05 -17.65
CA ILE A 256 9.66 -7.00 -16.61
C ILE A 256 11.18 -7.06 -16.52
N GLY A 257 11.88 -7.04 -17.66
CA GLY A 257 13.34 -7.04 -17.71
C GLY A 257 13.95 -5.87 -16.95
N ALA A 258 13.36 -4.68 -17.05
CA ALA A 258 13.82 -3.50 -16.31
C ALA A 258 13.60 -3.66 -14.80
N ARG A 259 12.50 -4.27 -14.34
CA ARG A 259 12.26 -4.52 -12.91
C ARG A 259 13.25 -5.52 -12.33
N LEU A 260 13.54 -6.60 -13.05
CA LEU A 260 14.55 -7.57 -12.66
C LEU A 260 15.96 -6.94 -12.64
N ALA A 261 16.28 -6.14 -13.66
CA ALA A 261 17.51 -5.36 -13.72
C ALA A 261 17.64 -4.40 -12.54
N MET A 262 16.58 -3.66 -12.19
CA MET A 262 16.55 -2.73 -11.05
C MET A 262 16.77 -3.44 -9.73
N GLN A 263 16.11 -4.58 -9.50
CA GLN A 263 16.31 -5.37 -8.28
C GLN A 263 17.74 -5.87 -8.17
N ARG A 264 18.30 -6.43 -9.25
CA ARG A 264 19.67 -6.93 -9.28
C ARG A 264 20.68 -5.79 -9.08
N ALA A 265 20.52 -4.69 -9.82
CA ALA A 265 21.37 -3.51 -9.71
C ALA A 265 21.34 -2.89 -8.32
N GLY A 266 20.16 -2.81 -7.69
CA GLY A 266 20.01 -2.32 -6.31
C GLY A 266 20.71 -3.19 -5.28
N ILE A 267 20.63 -4.51 -5.43
CA ILE A 267 21.33 -5.46 -4.57
C ILE A 267 22.84 -5.35 -4.75
N GLU A 268 23.35 -5.28 -5.99
CA GLU A 268 24.79 -5.14 -6.24
C GLU A 268 25.33 -3.80 -5.73
N ALA A 269 24.61 -2.69 -5.93
CA ALA A 269 24.99 -1.39 -5.38
C ALA A 269 25.01 -1.40 -3.83
N GLY A 270 24.01 -2.02 -3.20
CA GLY A 270 23.97 -2.17 -1.74
C GLY A 270 25.12 -3.02 -1.18
N LYS A 271 25.65 -3.98 -1.94
CA LYS A 271 26.83 -4.77 -1.52
C LYS A 271 28.11 -3.94 -1.47
N VAL A 272 28.25 -2.94 -2.35
CA VAL A 272 29.40 -2.03 -2.33
C VAL A 272 29.35 -1.14 -1.08
N HIS A 273 28.15 -0.66 -0.72
CA HIS A 273 27.94 0.23 0.42
C HIS A 273 26.94 -0.32 1.44
N LEU A 274 27.38 -1.30 2.25
CA LEU A 274 26.54 -2.01 3.23
C LEU A 274 25.87 -1.11 4.29
N TRP A 275 26.43 0.08 4.54
CA TRP A 275 25.93 1.05 5.52
C TRP A 275 25.09 2.18 4.91
N GLY A 276 24.84 2.10 3.59
CA GLY A 276 24.12 3.13 2.84
C GLY A 276 25.04 4.06 2.06
N GLN A 277 24.43 4.74 1.09
CA GLN A 277 25.09 5.64 0.14
C GLN A 277 24.12 6.70 -0.37
N SER A 278 24.66 7.70 -1.07
CA SER A 278 23.87 8.74 -1.73
C SER A 278 23.23 8.24 -3.03
N LEU A 279 22.23 8.96 -3.54
CA LEU A 279 21.62 8.67 -4.85
C LEU A 279 22.61 8.80 -6.00
N GLU A 280 23.54 9.76 -5.90
CA GLU A 280 24.61 10.00 -6.87
C GLU A 280 25.57 8.81 -6.93
N GLN A 281 26.02 8.33 -5.76
CA GLN A 281 26.88 7.16 -5.67
C GLN A 281 26.20 5.94 -6.28
N ARG A 282 24.96 5.64 -5.84
CA ARG A 282 24.15 4.54 -6.39
C ARG A 282 24.00 4.64 -7.91
N SER A 283 23.71 5.84 -8.41
CA SER A 283 23.54 6.07 -9.85
C SER A 283 24.83 5.79 -10.62
N SER A 284 25.97 6.27 -10.12
CA SER A 284 27.28 6.05 -10.75
C SER A 284 27.67 4.57 -10.76
N GLU A 285 27.36 3.83 -9.69
CA GLU A 285 27.63 2.39 -9.58
C GLU A 285 26.77 1.59 -10.54
N ILE A 286 25.46 1.84 -10.56
CA ILE A 286 24.55 1.14 -11.47
C ILE A 286 24.91 1.41 -12.93
N GLN A 287 25.32 2.63 -13.26
CA GLN A 287 25.85 2.94 -14.60
C GLN A 287 27.10 2.10 -14.92
N ARG A 288 28.05 1.99 -13.98
CA ARG A 288 29.24 1.15 -14.15
C ARG A 288 28.88 -0.32 -14.33
N PHE A 289 27.95 -0.85 -13.54
CA PHE A 289 27.48 -2.23 -13.68
C PHE A 289 26.77 -2.47 -15.00
N ALA A 290 25.98 -1.51 -15.49
CA ALA A 290 25.26 -1.63 -16.76
C ALA A 290 26.18 -1.54 -17.99
N VAL A 291 27.37 -0.94 -17.87
CA VAL A 291 28.42 -1.01 -18.90
C VAL A 291 29.04 -2.42 -18.95
N GLN A 292 29.21 -3.06 -17.79
CA GLN A 292 29.81 -4.39 -17.67
C GLN A 292 28.82 -5.53 -18.01
N ASP A 293 27.56 -5.37 -17.62
CA ASP A 293 26.49 -6.36 -17.81
C ASP A 293 25.29 -5.70 -18.51
N ARG A 294 25.07 -6.06 -19.78
CA ARG A 294 23.96 -5.54 -20.60
C ARG A 294 22.58 -5.87 -20.02
N SER A 295 22.46 -6.93 -19.20
CA SER A 295 21.21 -7.29 -18.53
C SER A 295 20.78 -6.29 -17.45
N LEU A 296 21.62 -5.29 -17.13
CA LEU A 296 21.30 -4.22 -16.18
C LEU A 296 20.94 -2.89 -16.83
N GLN A 297 21.04 -2.76 -18.16
CA GLN A 297 20.80 -1.49 -18.87
C GLN A 297 19.40 -0.92 -18.65
N GLY A 298 18.40 -1.78 -18.44
CA GLY A 298 17.02 -1.38 -18.18
C GLY A 298 16.86 -0.59 -16.88
N ALA A 299 17.79 -0.73 -15.93
CA ALA A 299 17.78 0.01 -14.66
C ALA A 299 18.19 1.48 -14.82
N ILE A 300 18.95 1.84 -15.87
CA ILE A 300 19.47 3.20 -16.08
C ILE A 300 18.33 4.23 -16.19
N LYS A 301 17.20 3.83 -16.79
CA LYS A 301 16.03 4.71 -16.99
C LYS A 301 15.30 5.10 -15.70
N PHE A 302 15.62 4.47 -14.57
CA PHE A 302 14.91 4.64 -13.29
C PHE A 302 15.83 5.14 -12.16
N LEU A 303 17.06 5.55 -12.48
CA LEU A 303 18.04 6.01 -11.50
C LEU A 303 17.60 7.27 -10.75
N ASP A 304 16.82 8.11 -11.41
CA ASP A 304 16.27 9.37 -10.92
C ASP A 304 14.96 9.22 -10.13
N VAL A 305 14.37 8.03 -10.10
CA VAL A 305 13.07 7.76 -9.48
C VAL A 305 13.21 6.78 -8.31
N HIS A 306 13.15 5.47 -8.56
CA HIS A 306 13.34 4.40 -7.57
C HIS A 306 13.44 3.02 -8.25
N LEU A 307 13.91 2.01 -7.52
CA LEU A 307 14.17 0.66 -8.06
C LEU A 307 12.95 -0.29 -8.08
N HIS A 308 11.73 0.25 -8.00
CA HIS A 308 10.45 -0.51 -8.01
C HIS A 308 10.43 -1.78 -7.12
N ASN A 309 11.15 -1.78 -5.99
CA ASN A 309 11.10 -2.80 -4.95
C ASN A 309 11.64 -2.19 -3.66
N GLU A 310 10.82 -2.18 -2.61
CA GLU A 310 11.13 -1.42 -1.38
C GLU A 310 12.34 -1.98 -0.63
N ILE A 311 12.56 -3.29 -0.68
CA ILE A 311 13.73 -3.94 -0.06
C ILE A 311 15.01 -3.59 -0.83
N ALA A 312 15.01 -3.78 -2.15
CA ALA A 312 16.19 -3.52 -2.97
C ALA A 312 16.56 -2.03 -2.95
N ASP A 313 15.57 -1.15 -3.03
CA ASP A 313 15.77 0.30 -2.94
C ASP A 313 16.30 0.71 -1.56
N THR A 314 15.69 0.21 -0.49
CA THR A 314 16.14 0.48 0.89
C THR A 314 17.54 -0.05 1.14
N PHE A 315 17.86 -1.26 0.68
CA PHE A 315 19.21 -1.82 0.80
C PHE A 315 20.23 -0.98 0.04
N SER A 316 19.92 -0.59 -1.19
CA SER A 316 20.83 0.17 -2.05
C SER A 316 21.19 1.56 -1.49
N LEU A 317 20.28 2.20 -0.74
CA LEU A 317 20.47 3.57 -0.24
C LEU A 317 20.77 3.62 1.26
N LYS A 318 20.07 2.83 2.05
CA LYS A 318 20.08 2.88 3.52
C LYS A 318 20.81 1.68 4.13
N GLY A 319 21.34 0.78 3.31
CA GLY A 319 22.13 -0.37 3.75
C GLY A 319 21.33 -1.40 4.55
N ILE A 320 22.07 -2.24 5.28
CA ILE A 320 21.50 -3.32 6.11
C ILE A 320 20.59 -2.74 7.20
N THR A 321 20.99 -1.62 7.81
CA THR A 321 20.21 -0.98 8.89
C THR A 321 18.83 -0.58 8.41
N GLY A 322 18.72 -0.02 7.21
CA GLY A 322 17.41 0.33 6.65
C GLY A 322 16.53 -0.88 6.36
N VAL A 323 17.10 -1.95 5.82
CA VAL A 323 16.35 -3.19 5.55
C VAL A 323 15.85 -3.81 6.86
N VAL A 324 16.69 -3.85 7.89
CA VAL A 324 16.30 -4.37 9.20
C VAL A 324 15.12 -3.58 9.77
N VAL A 325 15.17 -2.24 9.73
CA VAL A 325 14.07 -1.41 10.22
C VAL A 325 12.79 -1.62 9.39
N LEU A 326 12.90 -1.75 8.07
CA LEU A 326 11.76 -2.03 7.18
C LEU A 326 11.11 -3.39 7.50
N LEU A 327 11.91 -4.44 7.63
CA LEU A 327 11.40 -5.78 7.97
C LEU A 327 10.77 -5.81 9.36
N LEU A 328 11.36 -5.12 10.34
CA LEU A 328 10.77 -4.95 11.67
C LEU A 328 9.45 -4.17 11.62
N LEU A 329 9.32 -3.18 10.75
CA LEU A 329 8.07 -2.44 10.55
C LEU A 329 6.98 -3.39 10.03
N TYR A 330 7.25 -4.14 8.96
CA TYR A 330 6.31 -5.13 8.44
C TYR A 330 5.95 -6.19 9.50
N ALA A 331 6.95 -6.75 10.18
CA ALA A 331 6.72 -7.74 11.25
C ALA A 331 5.84 -7.18 12.37
N THR A 332 6.05 -5.91 12.76
CA THR A 332 5.27 -5.24 13.79
C THR A 332 3.81 -5.04 13.37
N MET A 333 3.55 -4.74 12.10
CA MET A 333 2.18 -4.61 11.59
C MET A 333 1.42 -5.95 11.72
N PHE A 334 2.05 -7.06 11.32
CA PHE A 334 1.46 -8.40 11.51
C PHE A 334 1.35 -8.82 12.97
N LEU A 335 2.36 -8.51 13.80
CA LEU A 335 2.35 -8.81 15.23
C LEU A 335 1.20 -8.08 15.95
N ARG A 336 0.95 -6.82 15.58
CA ARG A 336 -0.20 -6.04 16.05
C ARG A 336 -1.52 -6.62 15.59
N ALA A 337 -1.61 -7.03 14.33
CA ALA A 337 -2.81 -7.71 13.82
C ALA A 337 -3.11 -8.98 14.62
N TYR A 338 -2.08 -9.75 14.97
CA TYR A 338 -2.19 -10.95 15.78
C TYR A 338 -2.63 -10.64 17.22
N TRP A 339 -1.96 -9.71 17.92
CA TRP A 339 -2.31 -9.34 19.29
C TRP A 339 -3.73 -8.79 19.41
N GLN A 340 -4.17 -7.99 18.45
CA GLN A 340 -5.52 -7.43 18.42
C GLN A 340 -6.57 -8.40 17.84
N ARG A 341 -6.14 -9.58 17.35
CA ARG A 341 -6.97 -10.51 16.58
C ARG A 341 -7.80 -9.80 15.50
N SER A 342 -7.18 -8.85 14.79
CA SER A 342 -7.85 -8.02 13.79
C SER A 342 -7.60 -8.54 12.38
N PRO A 343 -8.61 -9.16 11.71
CA PRO A 343 -8.47 -9.60 10.33
C PRO A 343 -8.18 -8.45 9.37
N LEU A 344 -8.78 -7.27 9.61
CA LEU A 344 -8.55 -6.09 8.77
C LEU A 344 -7.09 -5.64 8.84
N LEU A 345 -6.51 -5.53 10.04
CA LEU A 345 -5.11 -5.12 10.17
C LEU A 345 -4.18 -6.15 9.53
N PHE A 346 -4.48 -7.44 9.63
CA PHE A 346 -3.69 -8.48 8.99
C PHE A 346 -3.69 -8.33 7.46
N VAL A 347 -4.87 -8.14 6.86
CA VAL A 347 -5.03 -8.02 5.41
C VAL A 347 -4.47 -6.71 4.86
N ILE A 348 -4.62 -5.59 5.58
CA ILE A 348 -3.99 -4.30 5.21
C ILE A 348 -2.46 -4.39 5.32
N SER A 349 -1.94 -5.07 6.34
CA SER A 349 -0.49 -5.32 6.46
C SER A 349 0.03 -6.18 5.31
N GLY A 350 -0.74 -7.21 4.93
CA GLY A 350 -0.48 -8.02 3.74
C GLY A 350 -0.45 -7.19 2.47
N ALA A 351 -1.43 -6.30 2.26
CA ALA A 351 -1.46 -5.40 1.10
C ALA A 351 -0.20 -4.53 1.02
N ILE A 352 0.16 -3.87 2.13
CA ILE A 352 1.32 -2.97 2.19
C ILE A 352 2.62 -3.74 1.92
N ALA A 353 2.80 -4.90 2.55
CA ALA A 353 4.02 -5.70 2.37
C ALA A 353 4.12 -6.29 0.95
N ILE A 354 3.04 -6.86 0.40
CA ILE A 354 3.05 -7.45 -0.95
C ILE A 354 3.29 -6.38 -2.02
N TYR A 355 2.62 -5.22 -1.90
CA TYR A 355 2.83 -4.12 -2.85
C TYR A 355 4.18 -3.43 -2.67
N GLY A 356 4.74 -3.35 -1.45
CA GLY A 356 6.12 -2.90 -1.21
C GLY A 356 7.18 -3.87 -1.74
N LEU A 357 6.87 -5.16 -1.88
CA LEU A 357 7.76 -6.11 -2.56
C LEU A 357 7.66 -5.99 -4.08
N SER A 358 6.48 -5.63 -4.61
CA SER A 358 6.24 -5.47 -6.04
C SER A 358 6.64 -4.10 -6.58
N ASP A 359 6.64 -3.07 -5.74
CA ASP A 359 6.86 -1.66 -6.07
C ASP A 359 7.30 -0.88 -4.83
N LEU A 360 7.38 0.46 -4.86
CA LEU A 360 7.67 1.28 -3.68
C LEU A 360 6.39 1.93 -3.12
N LEU A 361 5.88 1.40 -2.01
CA LEU A 361 4.64 1.91 -1.40
C LEU A 361 4.89 2.99 -0.33
N LEU A 362 6.03 2.96 0.37
CA LEU A 362 6.37 3.94 1.43
C LEU A 362 7.37 5.01 0.96
N TYR A 363 7.44 5.24 -0.36
CA TYR A 363 8.35 6.20 -0.99
C TYR A 363 7.67 7.52 -1.34
N ALA A 364 6.76 7.51 -2.33
CA ALA A 364 6.20 8.74 -2.82
C ALA A 364 5.07 9.20 -1.89
N LYS A 365 4.87 10.51 -1.90
CA LYS A 365 3.91 11.20 -1.03
C LYS A 365 2.51 10.59 -1.12
N GLY A 366 2.05 10.25 -2.33
CA GLY A 366 0.72 9.70 -2.57
C GLY A 366 0.53 8.28 -2.04
N GLU A 367 1.42 7.34 -2.39
CA GLU A 367 1.28 5.95 -1.96
C GLU A 367 1.53 5.78 -0.46
N ALA A 368 2.53 6.50 0.08
CA ALA A 368 2.86 6.45 1.50
C ALA A 368 1.70 7.00 2.34
N LEU A 369 1.10 8.13 1.92
CA LEU A 369 -0.08 8.70 2.58
C LEU A 369 -1.27 7.74 2.52
N SER A 370 -1.54 7.12 1.38
CA SER A 370 -2.63 6.15 1.25
C SER A 370 -2.47 4.96 2.20
N SER A 371 -1.24 4.44 2.31
CA SER A 371 -0.89 3.31 3.18
C SER A 371 -1.06 3.66 4.66
N VAL A 372 -0.53 4.82 5.06
CA VAL A 372 -0.62 5.33 6.43
C VAL A 372 -2.07 5.63 6.81
N LEU A 373 -2.85 6.27 5.93
CA LEU A 373 -4.26 6.54 6.17
C LEU A 373 -5.05 5.23 6.33
N ALA A 374 -4.74 4.20 5.53
CA ALA A 374 -5.35 2.90 5.68
C ALA A 374 -5.07 2.27 7.05
N LEU A 375 -3.85 2.40 7.57
CA LEU A 375 -3.52 1.97 8.94
C LEU A 375 -4.30 2.77 10.00
N CYS A 376 -4.37 4.10 9.87
CA CYS A 376 -5.15 4.95 10.77
C CYS A 376 -6.63 4.53 10.79
N VAL A 377 -7.27 4.40 9.62
CA VAL A 377 -8.67 4.00 9.50
C VAL A 377 -8.89 2.57 10.00
N THR A 378 -7.93 1.67 9.80
CA THR A 378 -8.00 0.31 10.35
C THR A 378 -8.10 0.32 11.87
N THR A 379 -7.35 1.18 12.56
CA THR A 379 -7.48 1.31 14.01
C THR A 379 -8.85 1.85 14.44
N MET A 380 -9.52 2.64 13.60
CA MET A 380 -10.87 3.14 13.86
C MET A 380 -11.98 2.12 13.58
N LEU A 381 -11.75 1.19 12.63
CA LEU A 381 -12.72 0.19 12.21
C LEU A 381 -12.61 -1.15 12.96
N THR A 382 -11.51 -1.38 13.68
CA THR A 382 -11.30 -2.60 14.46
C THR A 382 -12.21 -2.58 15.70
N LEU A 383 -13.05 -3.60 15.85
CA LEU A 383 -13.88 -3.82 17.03
C LEU A 383 -13.02 -4.48 18.12
N ASP A 384 -13.18 -4.04 19.37
CA ASP A 384 -12.59 -4.76 20.50
C ASP A 384 -13.17 -6.19 20.57
N PRO A 385 -12.32 -7.24 20.62
CA PRO A 385 -12.77 -8.64 20.60
C PRO A 385 -13.63 -9.03 21.80
N THR A 386 -13.65 -8.23 22.88
CA THR A 386 -14.49 -8.47 24.06
C THR A 386 -15.99 -8.38 23.76
N ARG A 387 -16.40 -7.74 22.66
CA ARG A 387 -17.82 -7.59 22.26
C ARG A 387 -18.39 -8.72 21.41
N GLU A 388 -17.58 -9.62 20.85
CA GLU A 388 -18.11 -10.78 20.13
C GLU A 388 -18.65 -11.84 21.10
N SER A 389 -18.16 -11.89 22.34
CA SER A 389 -18.63 -12.86 23.34
C SER A 389 -19.98 -12.55 24.01
N SER A 390 -20.55 -11.35 23.81
CA SER A 390 -21.73 -10.90 24.57
C SER A 390 -23.05 -10.93 23.78
N HIS A 391 -23.02 -11.35 22.51
CA HIS A 391 -24.19 -11.29 21.62
C HIS A 391 -24.29 -12.48 20.65
N ASP A 392 -23.78 -13.64 21.06
CA ASP A 392 -24.25 -14.92 20.52
C ASP A 392 -25.44 -15.42 21.33
#